data_AF-A0A523Z112-F1
#
_entry.id   AF-A0A523Z112-F1
#
_cell.length_a   1.000
_cell.length_b   1.000
_cell.length_c   1.000
_cell.angle_alpha   90.00
_cell.angle_beta   90.00
_cell.angle_gamma   90.00
#
_symmetry.space_group_name_H-M   'P 1'
#
loop_
_entity.id
_entity.type
_entity.pdbx_description
1 polymer ?
#
loop_
_entity_poly.entity_id
_entity_poly.type
_entity_poly.pdbx_seq_one_letter_code
_entity_poly.pdbx_strand_id
1 'polypeptide(L)'
;MPIVVFNPTDGPRTDLVHVQVQIPPTWPGYELVNEEDKPLLCQKLGEEKLDFSLLGIDREDLLSRLTQEHPERVGGQGIVRLRYHEGQAGPVVMATLSAHGQPSLAQVEAALADVRRRLRAAGKLPELDVRLAPQTALAFVARDVPGHGYRTYFLRAAPRRLAREARAGALSIENEFYHVEADPVNGSITLRDKTTGIVYRGLNRFVDEGDRGDVYNHCPVEQDVVVDEPSRPPVVRLLETGPARQTLEIALRYRVPARLTASRRARLARRVTLPITTRISLVPGVRRVDFETTVNNTARDHRLRVCFPTPVETDRFRTETPFDVVERPLDLPTETTGWPEQPAPTHPQRTFADVIDEWAGLTLINRGLPEVEARREPDGTALLLTLLRCVGWLSRDDMPVRPGHAGPGIPLLGAQCLGAYTFHYALVPYGGDRETPGWLSTFPQAYAFNAPMRAVVAAPHAGPLPAAMSFVEVSPTSVVVSAIKLAEEGDGLIVRIWNVAPAPVEARLRFSQPFSRAFVADLNERPNEELSPDADNVVPLSLRPRQIMTVRFER
;
A
#
# COMPACT_ATOMS: atom_id res chain seq x y z
N MET A 1 -17.92 7.02 19.42
CA MET A 1 -17.01 7.69 18.48
C MET A 1 -17.19 7.05 17.11
N PRO A 2 -17.81 7.74 16.16
CA PRO A 2 -17.90 7.30 14.77
C PRO A 2 -16.52 7.20 14.11
N ILE A 3 -16.32 6.13 13.35
CA ILE A 3 -15.14 5.85 12.52
C ILE A 3 -15.67 5.56 11.12
N VAL A 4 -15.49 6.50 10.21
CA VAL A 4 -15.93 6.36 8.82
C VAL A 4 -14.80 5.74 8.00
N VAL A 5 -15.06 4.59 7.39
CA VAL A 5 -14.10 3.88 6.55
C VAL A 5 -14.48 4.06 5.09
N PHE A 6 -13.59 4.64 4.32
CA PHE A 6 -13.75 4.89 2.90
C PHE A 6 -13.08 3.80 2.07
N ASN A 7 -13.81 3.29 1.08
CA ASN A 7 -13.30 2.36 0.08
C ASN A 7 -13.11 3.09 -1.26
N PRO A 8 -11.86 3.28 -1.72
CA PRO A 8 -11.56 4.02 -2.94
C PRO A 8 -11.61 3.16 -4.22
N THR A 9 -11.97 1.87 -4.12
CA THR A 9 -12.00 0.96 -5.27
C THR A 9 -13.42 0.55 -5.63
N ASP A 10 -13.59 -0.07 -6.79
CA ASP A 10 -14.86 -0.62 -7.24
C ASP A 10 -15.34 -1.78 -6.35
N GLY A 11 -16.66 -1.93 -6.23
CA GLY A 11 -17.31 -3.03 -5.54
C GLY A 11 -17.19 -3.03 -4.00
N PRO A 12 -18.02 -3.81 -3.30
CA PRO A 12 -17.89 -4.02 -1.86
C PRO A 12 -16.55 -4.68 -1.50
N ARG A 13 -15.88 -4.18 -0.46
CA ARG A 13 -14.55 -4.64 -0.05
C ARG A 13 -14.51 -5.03 1.42
N THR A 14 -13.96 -6.21 1.69
CA THR A 14 -13.49 -6.61 3.02
C THR A 14 -11.97 -6.48 3.08
N ASP A 15 -11.41 -5.70 4.00
CA ASP A 15 -9.96 -5.58 4.18
C ASP A 15 -9.57 -5.03 5.57
N LEU A 16 -8.27 -5.09 5.87
CA LEU A 16 -7.68 -4.51 7.08
C LEU A 16 -7.75 -2.98 7.05
N VAL A 17 -8.19 -2.39 8.17
CA VAL A 17 -8.24 -0.95 8.37
C VAL A 17 -7.44 -0.57 9.60
N HIS A 18 -6.62 0.47 9.45
CA HIS A 18 -5.91 1.11 10.54
C HIS A 18 -6.55 2.45 10.88
N VAL A 19 -6.68 2.74 12.17
CA VAL A 19 -7.23 4.01 12.65
C VAL A 19 -6.50 4.44 13.93
N GLN A 20 -6.20 5.73 14.02
CA GLN A 20 -5.70 6.36 15.23
C GLN A 20 -6.86 6.99 15.98
N VAL A 21 -7.05 6.61 17.25
CA VAL A 21 -8.15 7.11 18.09
C VAL A 21 -7.63 7.63 19.41
N GLN A 22 -8.21 8.73 19.91
CA GLN A 22 -7.99 9.16 21.30
C GLN A 22 -9.06 8.54 22.18
N ILE A 23 -8.69 7.48 22.92
CA ILE A 23 -9.61 6.84 23.87
C ILE A 23 -9.80 7.76 25.09
N PRO A 24 -11.04 8.14 25.45
CA PRO A 24 -11.29 8.93 26.65
C PRO A 24 -10.77 8.21 27.90
N PRO A 25 -10.08 8.92 28.80
CA PRO A 25 -9.52 8.31 30.02
C PRO A 25 -10.61 7.80 30.98
N THR A 26 -11.86 8.23 30.80
CA THR A 26 -13.03 7.76 31.56
C THR A 26 -13.53 6.39 31.09
N TRP A 27 -13.05 5.87 29.96
CA TRP A 27 -13.49 4.59 29.44
C TRP A 27 -12.73 3.44 30.12
N PRO A 28 -13.40 2.52 30.84
CA PRO A 28 -12.73 1.37 31.45
C PRO A 28 -12.16 0.40 30.41
N GLY A 29 -12.73 0.42 29.20
CA GLY A 29 -12.37 -0.33 28.01
C GLY A 29 -13.21 0.16 26.84
N TYR A 30 -13.08 -0.48 25.69
CA TYR A 30 -13.83 -0.12 24.48
C TYR A 30 -14.25 -1.34 23.67
N GLU A 31 -15.32 -1.18 22.92
CA GLU A 31 -15.73 -2.11 21.87
C GLU A 31 -15.98 -1.36 20.57
N LEU A 32 -15.76 -2.05 19.45
CA LEU A 32 -16.05 -1.56 18.10
C LEU A 32 -17.31 -2.28 17.60
N VAL A 33 -18.28 -1.53 17.09
CA VAL A 33 -19.50 -2.06 16.45
C VAL A 33 -19.68 -1.47 15.06
N ASN A 34 -20.44 -2.14 14.19
CA ASN A 34 -20.88 -1.57 12.91
C ASN A 34 -22.16 -0.72 13.10
N GLU A 35 -22.71 -0.23 12.00
CA GLU A 35 -23.96 0.52 11.94
C GLU A 35 -25.21 -0.24 12.40
N GLU A 36 -25.12 -1.57 12.52
CA GLU A 36 -26.19 -2.45 13.00
C GLU A 36 -25.97 -2.91 14.46
N ASP A 37 -25.09 -2.23 15.21
CA ASP A 37 -24.69 -2.58 16.58
C ASP A 37 -24.04 -3.97 16.73
N LYS A 38 -23.61 -4.61 15.63
CA LYS A 38 -22.90 -5.89 15.67
C LYS A 38 -21.45 -5.67 16.09
N PRO A 39 -20.95 -6.39 17.11
CA PRO A 39 -19.57 -6.22 17.59
C PRO A 39 -18.56 -6.75 16.58
N LEU A 40 -17.46 -6.01 16.43
CA LEU A 40 -16.29 -6.40 15.66
C LEU A 40 -15.10 -6.64 16.59
N LEU A 41 -14.28 -7.60 16.22
CA LEU A 41 -12.99 -7.75 16.87
C LEU A 41 -12.05 -6.64 16.39
N CYS A 42 -11.41 -5.99 17.35
CA CYS A 42 -10.38 -4.99 17.10
C CYS A 42 -9.09 -5.38 17.83
N GLN A 43 -7.97 -4.95 17.27
CA GLN A 43 -6.64 -5.22 17.77
C GLN A 43 -5.95 -3.88 18.07
N LYS A 44 -5.37 -3.75 19.26
CA LYS A 44 -4.50 -2.62 19.59
C LYS A 44 -3.10 -2.90 19.06
N LEU A 45 -2.56 -2.00 18.24
CA LEU A 45 -1.21 -2.10 17.69
C LEU A 45 -0.16 -1.38 18.55
N GLY A 46 -0.57 -0.32 19.24
CA GLY A 46 0.32 0.48 20.07
C GLY A 46 -0.34 1.77 20.56
N GLU A 47 0.44 2.56 21.28
CA GLU A 47 0.11 3.95 21.61
C GLU A 47 1.20 4.87 21.07
N GLU A 48 0.80 5.88 20.33
CA GLU A 48 1.69 6.92 19.85
C GLU A 48 1.54 8.17 20.71
N LYS A 49 2.67 8.73 21.11
CA LYS A 49 2.76 10.05 21.74
C LYS A 49 3.34 11.00 20.71
N LEU A 50 2.55 11.99 20.30
CA LEU A 50 2.96 13.03 19.38
C LEU A 50 3.27 14.29 20.18
N ASP A 51 4.56 14.58 20.30
CA ASP A 51 5.09 15.77 20.93
C ASP A 51 5.74 16.63 19.83
N PHE A 52 5.39 17.91 19.78
CA PHE A 52 5.97 18.90 18.89
C PHE A 52 6.57 20.02 19.74
N SER A 53 7.78 20.46 19.38
CA SER A 53 8.43 21.61 20.02
C SER A 53 8.73 22.67 18.96
N LEU A 54 8.23 23.88 19.18
CA LEU A 54 8.53 25.05 18.36
C LEU A 54 9.47 25.98 19.16
N LEU A 55 10.71 26.07 18.68
CA LEU A 55 11.76 26.87 19.31
C LEU A 55 11.76 28.31 18.79
N GLY A 56 11.92 29.26 19.71
CA GLY A 56 12.13 30.68 19.37
C GLY A 56 10.92 31.37 18.75
N ILE A 57 9.70 30.93 19.09
CA ILE A 57 8.48 31.56 18.62
C ILE A 57 8.36 32.97 19.20
N ASP A 58 7.96 33.94 18.37
CA ASP A 58 7.70 35.29 18.83
C ASP A 58 6.58 35.29 19.88
N ARG A 59 6.68 36.17 20.88
CA ARG A 59 5.74 36.21 22.00
C ARG A 59 4.34 36.61 21.57
N GLU A 60 4.22 37.56 20.65
CA GLU A 60 2.93 38.01 20.14
C GLU A 60 2.34 36.98 19.17
N ASP A 61 3.17 36.32 18.35
CA ASP A 61 2.69 35.21 17.50
C ASP A 61 2.17 34.04 18.35
N LEU A 62 2.93 33.62 19.37
CA LEU A 62 2.50 32.58 20.32
C LEU A 62 1.18 32.94 21.01
N LEU A 63 1.06 34.17 21.49
CA LEU A 63 -0.16 34.62 22.14
C LEU A 63 -1.33 34.69 21.17
N SER A 64 -1.12 35.13 19.92
CA SER A 64 -2.18 35.20 18.91
C SER A 64 -2.73 33.81 18.56
N ARG A 65 -1.86 32.80 18.44
CA ARG A 65 -2.23 31.41 18.16
C ARG A 65 -2.99 30.74 19.30
N LEU A 66 -2.70 31.13 20.54
CA LEU A 66 -3.41 30.65 21.73
C LEU A 66 -4.77 31.36 21.95
N THR A 67 -5.09 32.40 21.16
CA THR A 67 -6.23 33.30 21.42
C THR A 67 -7.12 33.54 20.21
N GLN A 68 -7.02 32.72 19.16
CA GLN A 68 -8.02 32.72 18.09
C GLN A 68 -9.41 32.40 18.65
N GLU A 69 -10.47 32.67 17.87
CA GLU A 69 -11.90 32.83 18.24
C GLU A 69 -12.50 31.81 19.25
N HIS A 70 -11.82 30.69 19.50
CA HIS A 70 -12.09 29.72 20.55
C HIS A 70 -10.84 29.53 21.44
N PRO A 71 -10.64 30.32 22.53
CA PRO A 71 -9.44 30.24 23.39
C PRO A 71 -9.25 28.86 24.04
N GLU A 72 -10.31 28.06 24.07
CA GLU A 72 -10.31 26.68 24.55
C GLU A 72 -9.87 25.66 23.49
N ARG A 73 -9.62 26.07 22.23
CA ARG A 73 -9.23 25.18 21.13
C ARG A 73 -8.06 25.71 20.29
N VAL A 74 -7.23 24.80 19.78
CA VAL A 74 -6.17 25.07 18.79
C VAL A 74 -6.29 24.04 17.67
N GLY A 75 -6.44 24.50 16.42
CA GLY A 75 -6.56 23.62 15.25
C GLY A 75 -7.71 22.61 15.34
N GLY A 76 -8.84 23.01 15.95
CA GLY A 76 -10.00 22.16 16.19
C GLY A 76 -9.90 21.22 17.40
N GLN A 77 -8.75 21.12 18.08
CA GLN A 77 -8.57 20.33 19.29
C GLN A 77 -8.71 21.16 20.56
N GLY A 78 -9.32 20.62 21.61
CA GLY A 78 -9.45 21.29 22.90
C GLY A 78 -8.14 21.30 23.71
N ILE A 79 -7.80 22.46 24.30
CA ILE A 79 -6.66 22.61 25.21
C ILE A 79 -7.01 21.98 26.56
N VAL A 80 -6.59 20.74 26.80
CA VAL A 80 -6.84 20.01 28.06
C VAL A 80 -5.99 20.58 29.20
N ARG A 81 -4.80 21.06 28.88
CA ARG A 81 -3.88 21.59 29.87
C ARG A 81 -2.96 22.62 29.25
N LEU A 82 -2.75 23.73 29.95
CA LEU A 82 -1.72 24.71 29.60
C LEU A 82 -0.85 24.95 30.83
N ARG A 83 0.47 24.86 30.68
CA ARG A 83 1.44 25.05 31.76
C ARG A 83 2.57 25.96 31.29
N TYR A 84 3.11 26.72 32.22
CA TYR A 84 4.35 27.46 32.07
C TYR A 84 5.41 26.88 33.01
N HIS A 85 6.65 26.79 32.55
CA HIS A 85 7.80 26.57 33.42
C HIS A 85 9.05 27.25 32.86
N GLU A 86 10.04 27.49 33.72
CA GLU A 86 11.37 27.98 33.31
C GLU A 86 12.24 26.78 32.92
N GLY A 87 12.65 26.71 31.66
CA GLY A 87 13.61 25.75 31.15
C GLY A 87 15.04 26.29 31.20
N GLN A 88 16.03 25.44 30.93
CA GLN A 88 17.44 25.85 30.91
C GLN A 88 17.75 26.90 29.81
N ALA A 89 17.05 26.82 28.67
CA ALA A 89 17.24 27.72 27.54
C ALA A 89 16.37 29.00 27.61
N GLY A 90 15.26 28.97 28.36
CA GLY A 90 14.29 30.05 28.43
C GLY A 90 12.90 29.57 28.89
N PRO A 91 11.86 30.42 28.78
CA PRO A 91 10.52 30.08 29.21
C PRO A 91 9.87 29.05 28.28
N VAL A 92 9.23 28.01 28.85
CA VAL A 92 8.56 26.95 28.08
C VAL A 92 7.07 26.94 28.40
N VAL A 93 6.26 27.08 27.36
CA VAL A 93 4.80 26.91 27.43
C VAL A 93 4.47 25.53 26.92
N MET A 94 3.81 24.72 27.75
CA MET A 94 3.36 23.38 27.38
C MET A 94 1.85 23.35 27.23
N ALA A 95 1.38 23.08 26.03
CA ALA A 95 -0.03 22.89 25.70
C ALA A 95 -0.31 21.40 25.46
N THR A 96 -1.26 20.82 26.21
CA THR A 96 -1.78 19.48 25.95
C THR A 96 -3.11 19.60 25.21
N LEU A 97 -3.19 19.07 24.00
CA LEU A 97 -4.37 19.15 23.14
C LEU A 97 -5.09 17.79 23.03
N SER A 98 -6.42 17.79 22.95
CA SER A 98 -7.22 16.60 22.71
C SER A 98 -8.43 16.90 21.83
N ALA A 99 -8.72 16.00 20.88
CA ALA A 99 -9.92 16.04 20.05
C ALA A 99 -11.23 15.90 20.86
N HIS A 100 -11.17 15.26 22.03
CA HIS A 100 -12.33 15.04 22.92
C HIS A 100 -12.24 15.83 24.22
N GLY A 101 -11.23 16.68 24.37
CA GLY A 101 -11.18 17.62 25.48
C GLY A 101 -12.41 18.51 25.44
N GLN A 102 -13.15 18.55 26.54
CA GLN A 102 -14.06 19.65 26.87
C GLN A 102 -13.35 20.57 27.87
N PRO A 103 -12.44 21.43 27.42
CA PRO A 103 -11.83 22.40 28.30
C PRO A 103 -12.89 23.28 28.95
N SER A 104 -12.78 23.47 30.26
CA SER A 104 -13.49 24.54 30.94
C SER A 104 -12.89 25.86 30.44
N LEU A 105 -13.70 26.69 29.79
CA LEU A 105 -13.31 28.02 29.33
C LEU A 105 -12.64 28.81 30.45
N ALA A 106 -13.23 28.81 31.65
CA ALA A 106 -12.69 29.47 32.84
C ALA A 106 -11.30 28.95 33.25
N GLN A 107 -11.05 27.63 33.16
CA GLN A 107 -9.74 27.05 33.50
C GLN A 107 -8.70 27.39 32.44
N VAL A 108 -9.07 27.34 31.16
CA VAL A 108 -8.16 27.68 30.06
C VAL A 108 -7.84 29.17 30.06
N GLU A 109 -8.83 30.04 30.27
CA GLU A 109 -8.62 31.48 30.41
C GLU A 109 -7.73 31.83 31.61
N ALA A 110 -7.93 31.19 32.77
CA ALA A 110 -7.07 31.37 33.93
C ALA A 110 -5.62 30.93 33.64
N ALA A 111 -5.44 29.78 32.97
CA ALA A 111 -4.12 29.28 32.58
C ALA A 111 -3.46 30.19 31.52
N LEU A 112 -4.22 30.68 30.54
CA LEU A 112 -3.76 31.65 29.54
C LEU A 112 -3.36 32.98 30.19
N ALA A 113 -4.11 33.45 31.18
CA ALA A 113 -3.78 34.65 31.93
C ALA A 113 -2.47 34.50 32.72
N ASP A 114 -2.26 33.33 33.35
CA ASP A 114 -1.00 33.01 34.03
C ASP A 114 0.19 32.94 33.06
N VAL A 115 0.02 32.26 31.92
CA VAL A 115 1.03 32.17 30.86
C VAL A 115 1.35 33.56 30.30
N ARG A 116 0.34 34.38 29.99
CA ARG A 116 0.51 35.77 29.53
C ARG A 116 1.32 36.60 30.52
N ARG A 117 0.99 36.50 31.82
CA ARG A 117 1.71 37.26 32.87
C ARG A 117 3.18 36.86 32.94
N ARG A 118 3.46 35.56 32.89
CA ARG A 118 4.83 35.04 33.00
C ARG A 118 5.67 35.29 31.74
N LEU A 119 5.09 35.14 30.55
CA LEU A 119 5.77 35.45 29.28
C LEU A 119 6.16 36.92 29.15
N ARG A 120 5.33 37.84 29.65
CA ARG A 120 5.66 39.29 29.69
C ARG A 120 6.85 39.59 30.59
N ALA A 121 7.02 38.84 31.67
CA ALA A 121 8.11 39.01 32.63
C ALA A 121 9.42 38.31 32.20
N ALA A 122 9.36 37.40 31.24
CA ALA A 122 10.54 36.65 30.80
C ALA A 122 11.48 37.52 29.94
N GLY A 123 12.79 37.30 30.07
CA GLY A 123 13.82 38.02 29.30
C GLY A 123 14.21 37.36 27.97
N LYS A 124 13.79 36.12 27.73
CA LYS A 124 14.14 35.32 26.54
C LYS A 124 12.90 34.94 25.72
N LEU A 125 13.08 34.58 24.45
CA LEU A 125 11.98 34.07 23.62
C LEU A 125 11.48 32.71 24.15
N PRO A 126 10.17 32.47 24.13
CA PRO A 126 9.62 31.22 24.60
C PRO A 126 9.79 30.06 23.61
N GLU A 127 9.75 28.86 24.18
CA GLU A 127 9.54 27.60 23.49
C GLU A 127 8.09 27.15 23.71
N LEU A 128 7.43 26.69 22.65
CA LEU A 128 6.09 26.09 22.75
C LEU A 128 6.21 24.58 22.54
N ASP A 129 5.91 23.83 23.60
CA ASP A 129 5.74 22.39 23.57
C ASP A 129 4.25 22.04 23.41
N VAL A 130 3.88 21.48 22.26
CA VAL A 130 2.55 20.95 22.02
C VAL A 130 2.58 19.44 22.18
N ARG A 131 1.85 18.93 23.17
CA ARG A 131 1.66 17.49 23.39
C ARG A 131 0.25 17.11 23.00
N LEU A 132 0.10 16.20 22.05
CA LEU A 132 -1.20 15.61 21.77
C LEU A 132 -1.51 14.53 22.80
N ALA A 133 -2.75 14.46 23.26
CA ALA A 133 -3.19 13.34 24.08
C ALA A 133 -2.89 12.01 23.35
N PRO A 134 -2.44 10.96 24.08
CA PRO A 134 -2.01 9.71 23.48
C PRO A 134 -3.02 9.17 22.48
N GLN A 135 -2.54 8.83 21.29
CA GLN A 135 -3.36 8.18 20.27
C GLN A 135 -3.14 6.68 20.37
N THR A 136 -4.23 5.93 20.40
CA THR A 136 -4.21 4.48 20.32
C THR A 136 -4.33 4.06 18.86
N ALA A 137 -3.36 3.31 18.38
CA ALA A 137 -3.40 2.69 17.06
C ALA A 137 -4.25 1.42 17.14
N LEU A 138 -5.35 1.40 16.40
CA LEU A 138 -6.23 0.24 16.29
C LEU A 138 -6.20 -0.33 14.87
N ALA A 139 -6.35 -1.65 14.78
CA ALA A 139 -6.61 -2.37 13.54
C ALA A 139 -7.87 -3.24 13.68
N PHE A 140 -8.66 -3.31 12.62
CA PHE A 140 -9.82 -4.19 12.53
C PHE A 140 -10.11 -4.54 11.08
N VAL A 141 -10.88 -5.60 10.85
CA VAL A 141 -11.34 -5.98 9.51
C VAL A 141 -12.66 -5.26 9.24
N ALA A 142 -12.65 -4.30 8.32
CA ALA A 142 -13.87 -3.68 7.82
C ALA A 142 -14.46 -4.58 6.74
N ARG A 143 -15.71 -5.00 6.91
CA ARG A 143 -16.40 -5.93 6.01
C ARG A 143 -17.33 -5.21 5.05
N ASP A 144 -17.26 -5.61 3.79
CA ASP A 144 -18.18 -5.22 2.71
C ASP A 144 -18.41 -3.71 2.61
N VAL A 145 -17.34 -2.92 2.72
CA VAL A 145 -17.39 -1.47 2.58
C VAL A 145 -17.75 -1.12 1.13
N PRO A 146 -18.84 -0.39 0.86
CA PRO A 146 -19.30 -0.09 -0.49
C PRO A 146 -18.21 0.58 -1.35
N GLY A 147 -18.09 0.17 -2.62
CA GLY A 147 -17.12 0.73 -3.55
C GLY A 147 -17.35 2.22 -3.83
N HIS A 148 -16.28 2.97 -4.05
CA HIS A 148 -16.27 4.44 -4.14
C HIS A 148 -17.19 5.08 -3.10
N GLY A 149 -17.08 4.62 -1.87
CA GLY A 149 -18.10 4.80 -0.85
C GLY A 149 -17.51 4.69 0.55
N TYR A 150 -18.39 4.52 1.52
CA TYR A 150 -18.00 4.37 2.91
C TYR A 150 -18.95 3.53 3.73
N ARG A 151 -18.45 3.10 4.89
CA ARG A 151 -19.23 2.49 5.98
C ARG A 151 -18.78 3.06 7.32
N THR A 152 -19.72 3.33 8.21
CA THR A 152 -19.45 3.92 9.53
C THR A 152 -19.48 2.86 10.61
N TYR A 153 -18.40 2.80 11.38
CA TYR A 153 -18.26 1.99 12.59
C TYR A 153 -18.31 2.88 13.82
N PHE A 154 -18.54 2.31 14.99
CA PHE A 154 -18.64 3.06 16.24
C PHE A 154 -17.79 2.42 17.32
N LEU A 155 -16.85 3.18 17.85
CA LEU A 155 -16.12 2.83 19.06
C LEU A 155 -16.89 3.38 20.27
N ARG A 156 -17.19 2.56 21.26
CA ARG A 156 -17.90 2.98 22.49
C ARG A 156 -17.28 2.38 23.74
N ALA A 157 -17.59 2.97 24.90
CA ALA A 157 -17.14 2.48 26.18
C ALA A 157 -17.69 1.06 26.44
N ALA A 158 -16.85 0.16 26.91
CA ALA A 158 -17.21 -1.21 27.25
C ALA A 158 -16.36 -1.71 28.43
N PRO A 159 -16.76 -2.80 29.12
CA PRO A 159 -15.91 -3.42 30.13
C PRO A 159 -14.55 -3.82 29.55
N ARG A 160 -13.49 -3.66 30.35
CA ARG A 160 -12.12 -4.02 29.95
C ARG A 160 -12.05 -5.52 29.64
N ARG A 161 -11.62 -5.87 28.43
CA ARG A 161 -11.25 -7.26 28.08
C ARG A 161 -9.74 -7.42 28.15
N LEU A 162 -9.28 -8.51 28.76
CA LEU A 162 -7.87 -8.87 28.79
C LEU A 162 -7.46 -9.47 27.44
N ALA A 163 -6.39 -8.95 26.84
CA ALA A 163 -5.79 -9.54 25.65
C ALA A 163 -5.04 -10.82 26.03
N ARG A 164 -5.16 -11.87 25.21
CA ARG A 164 -4.31 -13.06 25.30
C ARG A 164 -3.01 -12.79 24.56
N GLU A 165 -1.88 -13.03 25.21
CA GLU A 165 -0.56 -12.95 24.58
C GLU A 165 -0.34 -14.13 23.61
N ALA A 166 0.36 -13.84 22.50
CA ALA A 166 0.73 -14.83 21.51
C ALA A 166 1.80 -15.79 22.06
N ARG A 167 1.75 -17.06 21.63
CA ARG A 167 2.78 -18.05 21.96
C ARG A 167 3.97 -17.91 21.00
N ALA A 168 5.18 -17.83 21.52
CA ALA A 168 6.41 -17.89 20.73
C ALA A 168 6.66 -19.32 20.21
N GLY A 169 7.13 -19.45 18.96
CA GLY A 169 7.62 -20.73 18.41
C GLY A 169 6.83 -21.32 17.23
N ALA A 170 5.79 -20.67 16.71
CA ALA A 170 5.11 -21.12 15.50
C ALA A 170 5.87 -20.65 14.23
N LEU A 171 6.03 -21.54 13.26
CA LEU A 171 6.60 -21.26 11.93
C LEU A 171 5.53 -21.00 10.88
N SER A 172 4.26 -20.92 11.28
CA SER A 172 3.13 -20.76 10.37
C SER A 172 2.08 -19.77 10.88
N ILE A 173 1.29 -19.28 9.92
CA ILE A 173 0.09 -18.45 10.13
C ILE A 173 -1.02 -18.99 9.22
N GLU A 174 -2.28 -18.78 9.61
CA GLU A 174 -3.42 -19.18 8.78
C GLU A 174 -4.63 -18.25 8.90
N ASN A 175 -5.44 -18.21 7.85
CA ASN A 175 -6.83 -17.72 7.88
C ASN A 175 -7.77 -18.78 7.26
N GLU A 176 -9.00 -18.40 6.93
CA GLU A 176 -9.95 -19.33 6.32
C GLU A 176 -9.55 -19.82 4.92
N PHE A 177 -8.69 -19.08 4.21
CA PHE A 177 -8.29 -19.37 2.82
C PHE A 177 -6.90 -19.98 2.72
N TYR A 178 -5.95 -19.55 3.56
CA TYR A 178 -4.54 -19.83 3.38
C TYR A 178 -3.89 -20.36 4.65
N HIS A 179 -2.94 -21.27 4.46
CA HIS A 179 -1.92 -21.62 5.45
C HIS A 179 -0.55 -21.29 4.87
N VAL A 180 0.23 -20.48 5.58
CA VAL A 180 1.59 -20.08 5.21
C VAL A 180 2.55 -20.61 6.24
N GLU A 181 3.60 -21.31 5.80
CA GLU A 181 4.64 -21.87 6.66
C GLU A 181 6.02 -21.46 6.15
N ALA A 182 6.89 -21.04 7.06
CA ALA A 182 8.28 -20.69 6.74
C ALA A 182 9.21 -21.88 6.86
N ASP A 183 10.08 -22.03 5.87
CA ASP A 183 11.19 -22.97 5.89
C ASP A 183 12.25 -22.48 6.89
N PRO A 184 12.59 -23.28 7.93
CA PRO A 184 13.53 -22.88 8.97
C PRO A 184 15.00 -22.89 8.51
N VAL A 185 15.30 -23.40 7.32
CA VAL A 185 16.65 -23.52 6.76
C VAL A 185 16.94 -22.36 5.81
N ASN A 186 16.06 -22.10 4.85
CA ASN A 186 16.30 -21.08 3.80
C ASN A 186 15.38 -19.85 3.89
N GLY A 187 14.30 -19.91 4.69
CA GLY A 187 13.35 -18.81 4.89
C GLY A 187 12.40 -18.54 3.72
N SER A 188 12.38 -19.40 2.70
CA SER A 188 11.28 -19.45 1.75
C SER A 188 9.97 -19.86 2.45
N ILE A 189 8.84 -19.68 1.79
CA ILE A 189 7.53 -20.05 2.35
C ILE A 189 6.81 -21.07 1.47
N THR A 190 6.03 -21.92 2.14
CA THR A 190 5.03 -22.78 1.53
C THR A 190 3.66 -22.17 1.77
N LEU A 191 2.93 -21.89 0.68
CA LEU A 191 1.55 -21.39 0.70
C LEU A 191 0.62 -22.50 0.26
N ARG A 192 -0.31 -22.90 1.13
CA ARG A 192 -1.42 -23.80 0.79
C ARG A 192 -2.71 -23.00 0.68
N ASP A 193 -3.34 -23.08 -0.49
CA ASP A 193 -4.73 -22.66 -0.66
C ASP A 193 -5.65 -23.75 -0.13
N LYS A 194 -6.37 -23.45 0.94
CA LYS A 194 -7.30 -24.37 1.63
C LYS A 194 -8.57 -24.59 0.82
N THR A 195 -8.89 -23.70 -0.12
CA THR A 195 -10.09 -23.77 -0.95
C THR A 195 -9.89 -24.62 -2.20
N THR A 196 -8.72 -24.52 -2.84
CA THR A 196 -8.39 -25.32 -4.04
C THR A 196 -7.55 -26.55 -3.72
N GLY A 197 -6.88 -26.58 -2.57
CA GLY A 197 -5.94 -27.63 -2.18
C GLY A 197 -4.53 -27.47 -2.79
N ILE A 198 -4.33 -26.49 -3.68
CA ILE A 198 -3.06 -26.25 -4.36
C ILE A 198 -2.00 -25.79 -3.35
N VAL A 199 -0.76 -26.24 -3.54
CA VAL A 199 0.36 -25.90 -2.67
C VAL A 199 1.53 -25.35 -3.49
N TYR A 200 1.90 -24.11 -3.18
CA TYR A 200 3.02 -23.38 -3.77
C TYR A 200 4.22 -23.46 -2.83
N ARG A 201 5.37 -23.91 -3.31
CA ARG A 201 6.59 -24.16 -2.52
C ARG A 201 7.73 -23.25 -2.94
N GLY A 202 8.66 -22.99 -2.02
CA GLY A 202 9.85 -22.20 -2.31
C GLY A 202 9.56 -20.74 -2.64
N LEU A 203 8.40 -20.22 -2.22
CA LEU A 203 8.00 -18.84 -2.46
C LEU A 203 8.85 -17.86 -1.65
N ASN A 204 8.91 -16.60 -2.11
CA ASN A 204 9.61 -15.51 -1.43
C ASN A 204 11.12 -15.79 -1.26
N ARG A 205 11.74 -16.45 -2.24
CA ARG A 205 13.18 -16.70 -2.30
C ARG A 205 13.90 -15.51 -2.93
N PHE A 206 14.97 -15.00 -2.31
CA PHE A 206 15.71 -13.85 -2.84
C PHE A 206 16.84 -14.30 -3.74
N VAL A 207 17.04 -13.59 -4.86
CA VAL A 207 18.11 -13.85 -5.83
C VAL A 207 18.88 -12.57 -6.08
N ASP A 208 20.18 -12.61 -5.86
CA ASP A 208 21.12 -11.53 -6.09
C ASP A 208 22.08 -11.86 -7.23
N GLU A 209 22.03 -11.07 -8.29
CA GLU A 209 22.87 -11.21 -9.48
C GLU A 209 23.63 -9.92 -9.78
N GLY A 210 24.70 -10.00 -10.55
CA GLY A 210 25.49 -8.83 -10.93
C GLY A 210 24.82 -8.05 -12.06
N ASP A 211 24.88 -6.72 -11.96
CA ASP A 211 24.44 -5.82 -13.03
C ASP A 211 25.60 -4.91 -13.44
N ARG A 212 26.13 -5.14 -14.65
CA ARG A 212 27.12 -4.26 -15.30
C ARG A 212 26.48 -3.30 -16.28
N GLY A 213 25.20 -3.05 -16.11
CA GLY A 213 24.37 -2.15 -16.89
C GLY A 213 24.61 -0.67 -16.63
N ASP A 214 23.58 0.10 -17.00
CA ASP A 214 23.36 1.50 -16.69
C ASP A 214 21.90 1.71 -16.24
N VAL A 215 21.43 2.96 -16.08
CA VAL A 215 20.04 3.18 -15.61
C VAL A 215 18.98 2.79 -16.65
N TYR A 216 19.35 2.61 -17.92
CA TYR A 216 18.42 2.24 -18.99
C TYR A 216 18.30 0.72 -19.10
N ASN A 217 19.43 0.01 -19.15
CA ASN A 217 19.44 -1.42 -19.41
C ASN A 217 20.20 -2.18 -18.32
N HIS A 218 19.55 -3.23 -17.80
CA HIS A 218 20.25 -4.30 -17.09
C HIS A 218 21.20 -5.01 -18.06
N CYS A 219 22.44 -5.24 -17.63
CA CYS A 219 23.37 -6.06 -18.40
C CYS A 219 23.97 -7.15 -17.50
N PRO A 220 23.73 -8.44 -17.81
CA PRO A 220 24.34 -9.54 -17.07
C PRO A 220 25.88 -9.44 -17.05
N VAL A 221 26.45 -9.88 -15.93
CA VAL A 221 27.90 -10.02 -15.75
C VAL A 221 28.37 -11.33 -16.38
N GLU A 222 29.48 -11.30 -17.11
CA GLU A 222 29.96 -12.46 -17.89
C GLU A 222 30.36 -13.66 -17.02
N GLN A 223 31.09 -13.38 -15.94
CA GLN A 223 31.54 -14.37 -14.95
C GLN A 223 30.87 -14.06 -13.62
N ASP A 224 29.54 -14.21 -13.59
CA ASP A 224 28.76 -13.85 -12.42
C ASP A 224 28.78 -14.90 -11.30
N VAL A 225 28.50 -14.46 -10.07
CA VAL A 225 28.34 -15.32 -8.89
C VAL A 225 26.97 -15.07 -8.26
N VAL A 226 25.92 -15.64 -8.86
CA VAL A 226 24.55 -15.52 -8.35
C VAL A 226 24.46 -16.06 -6.92
N VAL A 227 23.74 -15.33 -6.06
CA VAL A 227 23.49 -15.72 -4.67
C VAL A 227 21.98 -15.81 -4.46
N ASP A 228 21.48 -17.04 -4.29
CA ASP A 228 20.06 -17.35 -4.15
C ASP A 228 19.71 -18.06 -2.83
N GLU A 229 20.66 -18.10 -1.91
CA GLU A 229 20.51 -18.67 -0.58
C GLU A 229 21.05 -17.73 0.52
N PRO A 230 20.43 -17.72 1.71
CA PRO A 230 20.96 -16.98 2.84
C PRO A 230 22.27 -17.63 3.34
N SER A 231 23.14 -16.80 3.90
CA SER A 231 24.44 -17.26 4.45
C SER A 231 24.34 -18.11 5.71
N ARG A 232 23.14 -18.23 6.30
CA ARG A 232 22.81 -19.02 7.49
C ARG A 232 21.28 -19.12 7.62
N PRO A 233 20.77 -20.07 8.43
CA PRO A 233 19.34 -20.18 8.69
C PRO A 233 18.69 -18.86 9.16
N PRO A 234 17.44 -18.58 8.73
CA PRO A 234 16.69 -17.39 9.15
C PRO A 234 16.33 -17.41 10.63
N VAL A 235 16.01 -16.23 11.16
CA VAL A 235 15.25 -16.13 12.42
C VAL A 235 13.79 -15.89 12.07
N VAL A 236 12.94 -16.86 12.40
CA VAL A 236 11.49 -16.80 12.16
C VAL A 236 10.77 -16.50 13.48
N ARG A 237 9.83 -15.55 13.45
CA ARG A 237 9.06 -15.13 14.62
C ARG A 237 7.61 -14.88 14.25
N LEU A 238 6.69 -15.40 15.05
CA LEU A 238 5.31 -14.96 15.04
C LEU A 238 5.21 -13.61 15.74
N LEU A 239 4.97 -12.53 15.00
CA LEU A 239 4.91 -11.17 15.55
C LEU A 239 3.57 -10.89 16.24
N GLU A 240 2.48 -11.35 15.64
CA GLU A 240 1.14 -11.13 16.17
C GLU A 240 0.17 -12.23 15.71
N THR A 241 -0.77 -12.56 16.58
CA THR A 241 -1.92 -13.44 16.32
C THR A 241 -3.18 -12.75 16.81
N GLY A 242 -3.39 -11.52 16.34
CA GLY A 242 -4.55 -10.75 16.72
C GLY A 242 -5.77 -11.09 15.88
N PRO A 243 -6.95 -10.65 16.30
CA PRO A 243 -8.16 -10.90 15.55
C PRO A 243 -8.27 -10.07 14.26
N ALA A 244 -7.42 -9.06 14.06
CA ALA A 244 -7.39 -8.27 12.84
C ALA A 244 -6.41 -8.86 11.80
N ARG A 245 -5.31 -9.47 12.25
CA ARG A 245 -4.34 -10.14 11.37
C ARG A 245 -3.41 -11.07 12.15
N GLN A 246 -2.83 -12.01 11.43
CA GLN A 246 -1.64 -12.76 11.88
C GLN A 246 -0.44 -12.32 11.04
N THR A 247 0.73 -12.19 11.67
CA THR A 247 1.97 -11.78 10.97
C THR A 247 3.15 -12.65 11.39
N LEU A 248 3.83 -13.22 10.40
CA LEU A 248 5.10 -13.93 10.53
C LEU A 248 6.25 -13.03 10.06
N GLU A 249 7.33 -12.92 10.82
CA GLU A 249 8.55 -12.21 10.42
C GLU A 249 9.68 -13.21 10.17
N ILE A 250 10.35 -13.07 9.03
CA ILE A 250 11.49 -13.86 8.60
C ILE A 250 12.68 -12.91 8.42
N ALA A 251 13.67 -13.02 9.30
CA ALA A 251 14.90 -12.23 9.22
C ALA A 251 16.05 -13.05 8.62
N LEU A 252 16.54 -12.61 7.47
CA LEU A 252 17.54 -13.25 6.61
C LEU A 252 18.83 -12.44 6.57
N ARG A 253 19.93 -13.11 6.23
CA ARG A 253 21.23 -12.47 5.93
C ARG A 253 21.85 -13.08 4.70
N TYR A 254 21.94 -12.29 3.63
CA TYR A 254 22.63 -12.67 2.41
C TYR A 254 24.07 -12.13 2.46
N ARG A 255 25.03 -12.93 1.99
CA ARG A 255 26.41 -12.47 1.78
C ARG A 255 26.68 -12.41 0.29
N VAL A 256 26.68 -11.21 -0.27
CA VAL A 256 26.79 -10.99 -1.72
C VAL A 256 28.12 -10.31 -2.06
N PRO A 257 28.64 -10.47 -3.29
CA PRO A 257 29.78 -9.69 -3.76
C PRO A 257 29.58 -8.18 -3.58
N ALA A 258 30.63 -7.47 -3.14
CA ALA A 258 30.48 -6.06 -2.73
C ALA A 258 30.20 -5.09 -3.89
N ARG A 259 30.70 -5.40 -5.09
CA ARG A 259 30.60 -4.61 -6.33
C ARG A 259 31.25 -5.38 -7.49
N LEU A 260 31.22 -4.81 -8.70
CA LEU A 260 32.00 -5.29 -9.83
C LEU A 260 33.52 -5.19 -9.60
N THR A 261 34.28 -6.03 -10.31
CA THR A 261 35.73 -5.85 -10.49
C THR A 261 36.00 -4.60 -11.35
N ALA A 262 37.25 -4.12 -11.36
CA ALA A 262 37.65 -3.01 -12.24
C ALA A 262 37.39 -3.32 -13.73
N SER A 263 37.51 -4.59 -14.15
CA SER A 263 37.21 -5.01 -15.52
C SER A 263 35.72 -5.14 -15.82
N ARG A 264 34.84 -5.13 -14.80
CA ARG A 264 33.38 -5.33 -14.91
C ARG A 264 32.94 -6.68 -15.50
N ARG A 265 33.89 -7.59 -15.79
CA ARG A 265 33.59 -8.93 -16.31
C ARG A 265 33.17 -9.92 -15.22
N ALA A 266 33.41 -9.57 -13.95
CA ALA A 266 33.08 -10.37 -12.78
C ALA A 266 32.72 -9.46 -11.60
N ARG A 267 32.22 -10.05 -10.51
CA ARG A 267 32.08 -9.37 -9.21
C ARG A 267 33.25 -9.68 -8.27
N LEU A 268 33.50 -8.82 -7.29
CA LEU A 268 34.59 -9.01 -6.31
C LEU A 268 34.36 -10.27 -5.45
N ALA A 269 35.44 -11.01 -5.16
CA ALA A 269 35.39 -12.09 -4.17
C ALA A 269 35.07 -11.60 -2.75
N ARG A 270 35.40 -10.33 -2.43
CA ARG A 270 35.02 -9.69 -1.16
C ARG A 270 33.50 -9.54 -1.08
N ARG A 271 32.89 -10.16 -0.07
CA ARG A 271 31.44 -10.11 0.17
C ARG A 271 31.06 -9.14 1.28
N VAL A 272 29.90 -8.51 1.13
CA VAL A 272 29.21 -7.68 2.14
C VAL A 272 27.90 -8.34 2.55
N THR A 273 27.32 -7.89 3.65
CA THR A 273 26.07 -8.44 4.19
C THR A 273 24.88 -7.59 3.74
N LEU A 274 23.86 -8.24 3.21
CA LEU A 274 22.53 -7.68 2.98
C LEU A 274 21.56 -8.26 4.02
N PRO A 275 21.23 -7.51 5.07
CA PRO A 275 20.11 -7.84 5.95
C PRO A 275 18.78 -7.67 5.19
N ILE A 276 17.94 -8.71 5.26
CA ILE A 276 16.60 -8.71 4.66
C ILE A 276 15.62 -9.16 5.73
N THR A 277 14.55 -8.40 5.97
CA THR A 277 13.47 -8.80 6.88
C THR A 277 12.17 -8.78 6.10
N THR A 278 11.47 -9.91 6.04
CA THR A 278 10.13 -9.99 5.43
C THR A 278 9.08 -10.24 6.50
N ARG A 279 8.03 -9.42 6.51
CA ARG A 279 6.81 -9.65 7.29
C ARG A 279 5.72 -10.13 6.34
N ILE A 280 5.09 -11.23 6.70
CA ILE A 280 4.05 -11.90 5.92
C ILE A 280 2.78 -11.89 6.75
N SER A 281 1.70 -11.34 6.21
CA SER A 281 0.46 -11.15 6.94
C SER A 281 -0.73 -11.84 6.26
N LEU A 282 -1.59 -12.43 7.07
CA LEU A 282 -2.91 -12.91 6.68
C LEU A 282 -3.98 -12.16 7.46
N VAL A 283 -4.98 -11.67 6.74
CA VAL A 283 -6.13 -10.93 7.29
C VAL A 283 -7.37 -11.81 7.18
N PRO A 284 -8.19 -11.95 8.25
CA PRO A 284 -9.46 -12.66 8.17
C PRO A 284 -10.38 -12.03 7.12
N GLY A 285 -11.06 -12.84 6.32
CA GLY A 285 -11.96 -12.38 5.25
C GLY A 285 -11.26 -11.92 3.98
N VAL A 286 -9.93 -11.90 3.92
CA VAL A 286 -9.17 -11.41 2.76
C VAL A 286 -8.42 -12.56 2.08
N ARG A 287 -8.70 -12.75 0.79
CA ARG A 287 -8.02 -13.70 -0.11
C ARG A 287 -6.75 -13.08 -0.69
N ARG A 288 -5.81 -12.68 0.18
CA ARG A 288 -4.51 -12.12 -0.21
C ARG A 288 -3.46 -12.43 0.85
N VAL A 289 -2.25 -12.77 0.43
CA VAL A 289 -1.08 -12.90 1.31
C VAL A 289 -0.22 -11.66 1.13
N ASP A 290 -0.09 -10.83 2.17
CA ASP A 290 0.60 -9.54 2.10
C ASP A 290 2.05 -9.67 2.58
N PHE A 291 2.98 -9.04 1.87
CA PHE A 291 4.41 -9.02 2.19
C PHE A 291 4.91 -7.58 2.35
N GLU A 292 5.66 -7.34 3.42
CA GLU A 292 6.47 -6.15 3.64
C GLU A 292 7.92 -6.59 3.81
N THR A 293 8.78 -6.26 2.84
CA THR A 293 10.19 -6.65 2.86
C THR A 293 11.08 -5.44 2.99
N THR A 294 11.87 -5.39 4.05
CA THR A 294 12.90 -4.37 4.25
C THR A 294 14.27 -4.94 3.93
N VAL A 295 15.00 -4.26 3.04
CA VAL A 295 16.38 -4.58 2.66
C VAL A 295 17.28 -3.44 3.09
N ASN A 296 18.39 -3.73 3.77
CA ASN A 296 19.46 -2.76 3.95
C ASN A 296 20.58 -3.03 2.94
N ASN A 297 20.57 -2.29 1.83
CA ASN A 297 21.52 -2.46 0.75
C ASN A 297 22.89 -1.87 1.09
N THR A 298 23.90 -2.75 1.09
CA THR A 298 25.32 -2.38 1.30
C THR A 298 26.21 -2.78 0.11
N ALA A 299 25.63 -3.35 -0.94
CA ALA A 299 26.30 -3.78 -2.15
C ALA A 299 26.08 -2.78 -3.30
N ARG A 300 26.84 -2.93 -4.38
CA ARG A 300 26.78 -2.10 -5.59
C ARG A 300 26.77 -3.00 -6.82
N ASP A 301 26.35 -2.45 -7.95
CA ASP A 301 26.44 -3.10 -9.26
C ASP A 301 25.78 -4.49 -9.29
N HIS A 302 24.55 -4.55 -8.78
CA HIS A 302 23.80 -5.78 -8.57
C HIS A 302 22.30 -5.55 -8.73
N ARG A 303 21.57 -6.63 -8.96
CA ARG A 303 20.11 -6.67 -8.99
C ARG A 303 19.61 -7.69 -7.98
N LEU A 304 18.75 -7.24 -7.06
CA LEU A 304 18.10 -8.08 -6.07
C LEU A 304 16.63 -8.27 -6.46
N ARG A 305 16.22 -9.54 -6.56
CA ARG A 305 14.87 -9.95 -6.92
C ARG A 305 14.30 -10.89 -5.88
N VAL A 306 12.98 -10.97 -5.82
CA VAL A 306 12.26 -12.02 -5.09
C VAL A 306 11.54 -12.93 -6.08
N CYS A 307 11.67 -14.24 -5.86
CA CYS A 307 11.22 -15.30 -6.74
C CYS A 307 10.05 -16.06 -6.11
N PHE A 308 9.04 -16.35 -6.92
CA PHE A 308 7.83 -17.08 -6.57
C PHE A 308 7.64 -18.24 -7.55
N PRO A 309 8.25 -19.41 -7.29
CA PRO A 309 8.01 -20.61 -8.06
C PRO A 309 6.56 -21.06 -7.95
N THR A 310 5.99 -21.51 -9.06
CA THR A 310 4.60 -21.99 -9.14
C THR A 310 4.58 -23.33 -9.88
N PRO A 311 3.61 -24.20 -9.58
CA PRO A 311 3.41 -25.43 -10.33
C PRO A 311 2.81 -25.19 -11.73
N VAL A 312 2.67 -23.94 -12.16
CA VAL A 312 1.97 -23.57 -13.39
C VAL A 312 2.82 -23.90 -14.62
N GLU A 313 2.27 -24.74 -15.49
CA GLU A 313 2.87 -25.07 -16.78
C GLU A 313 2.31 -24.17 -17.89
N THR A 314 3.11 -23.20 -18.34
CA THR A 314 2.69 -22.25 -19.37
C THR A 314 3.86 -21.76 -20.21
N ASP A 315 3.57 -21.23 -21.40
CA ASP A 315 4.52 -20.53 -22.27
C ASP A 315 4.31 -19.01 -22.26
N ARG A 316 3.32 -18.51 -21.50
CA ARG A 316 2.97 -17.10 -21.44
C ARG A 316 2.61 -16.65 -20.04
N PHE A 317 2.82 -15.37 -19.79
CA PHE A 317 2.38 -14.69 -18.58
C PHE A 317 1.74 -13.35 -18.92
N ARG A 318 1.05 -12.75 -17.96
CA ARG A 318 0.35 -11.48 -18.15
C ARG A 318 0.91 -10.40 -17.24
N THR A 319 0.90 -9.17 -17.72
CA THR A 319 1.23 -7.98 -16.93
C THR A 319 0.19 -6.92 -17.14
N GLU A 320 -0.23 -6.26 -16.08
CA GLU A 320 -1.05 -5.05 -16.21
C GLU A 320 -0.21 -3.90 -16.78
N THR A 321 -0.81 -3.16 -17.70
CA THR A 321 -0.29 -1.92 -18.29
C THR A 321 -1.37 -0.83 -18.22
N PRO A 322 -1.09 0.43 -18.57
CA PRO A 322 -2.13 1.47 -18.58
C PRO A 322 -3.32 1.08 -19.47
N PHE A 323 -4.45 0.73 -18.83
CA PHE A 323 -5.71 0.34 -19.48
C PHE A 323 -5.65 -0.92 -20.35
N ASP A 324 -4.73 -1.84 -20.07
CA ASP A 324 -4.70 -3.15 -20.73
C ASP A 324 -3.99 -4.21 -19.87
N VAL A 325 -4.32 -5.47 -20.09
CA VAL A 325 -3.61 -6.63 -19.53
C VAL A 325 -3.00 -7.40 -20.69
N VAL A 326 -1.68 -7.23 -20.85
CA VAL A 326 -0.95 -7.75 -22.00
C VAL A 326 -0.38 -9.12 -21.71
N GLU A 327 -0.46 -10.01 -22.69
CA GLU A 327 0.09 -11.37 -22.62
C GLU A 327 1.45 -11.42 -23.32
N ARG A 328 2.42 -12.04 -22.65
CA ARG A 328 3.84 -12.02 -23.04
C ARG A 328 4.39 -13.44 -23.08
N PRO A 329 5.21 -13.80 -24.09
CA PRO A 329 5.90 -15.08 -24.11
C PRO A 329 6.94 -15.17 -22.99
N LEU A 330 7.22 -16.37 -22.50
CA LEU A 330 8.32 -16.59 -21.55
C LEU A 330 9.69 -16.61 -22.26
N ASP A 331 9.72 -17.16 -23.47
CA ASP A 331 10.96 -17.38 -24.21
C ASP A 331 11.34 -16.13 -25.02
N LEU A 332 12.64 -15.81 -25.03
CA LEU A 332 13.17 -14.67 -25.78
C LEU A 332 13.32 -14.99 -27.26
N PRO A 333 13.11 -14.01 -28.16
CA PRO A 333 13.48 -14.15 -29.56
C PRO A 333 14.96 -14.48 -29.74
N THR A 334 15.28 -15.44 -30.60
CA THR A 334 16.66 -15.86 -30.90
C THR A 334 17.23 -15.18 -32.15
N GLU A 335 16.37 -14.76 -33.09
CA GLU A 335 16.76 -14.06 -34.32
C GLU A 335 16.83 -12.55 -34.11
N THR A 336 17.88 -12.08 -33.42
CA THR A 336 18.05 -10.66 -33.03
C THR A 336 19.14 -9.94 -33.82
N THR A 337 19.60 -10.53 -34.93
CA THR A 337 20.65 -9.94 -35.78
C THR A 337 20.19 -8.58 -36.31
N GLY A 338 20.98 -7.54 -36.09
CA GLY A 338 20.67 -6.18 -36.52
C GLY A 338 19.73 -5.40 -35.58
N TRP A 339 19.27 -6.00 -34.48
CA TRP A 339 18.45 -5.28 -33.51
C TRP A 339 19.30 -4.26 -32.73
N PRO A 340 18.78 -3.05 -32.49
CA PRO A 340 19.51 -2.00 -31.76
C PRO A 340 19.65 -2.33 -30.26
N GLU A 341 18.76 -3.15 -29.71
CA GLU A 341 18.82 -3.64 -28.33
C GLU A 341 18.51 -5.12 -28.33
N GLN A 342 19.24 -5.88 -27.51
CA GLN A 342 18.95 -7.30 -27.30
C GLN A 342 17.73 -7.46 -26.41
N PRO A 343 16.84 -8.44 -26.69
CA PRO A 343 15.64 -8.63 -25.91
C PRO A 343 15.98 -8.99 -24.46
N ALA A 344 15.28 -8.37 -23.53
CA ALA A 344 15.39 -8.65 -22.09
C ALA A 344 14.21 -9.52 -21.64
N PRO A 345 14.42 -10.45 -20.68
CA PRO A 345 13.35 -11.29 -20.13
C PRO A 345 12.43 -10.53 -19.17
N THR A 346 12.83 -9.32 -18.78
CA THR A 346 12.05 -8.45 -17.92
C THR A 346 11.10 -7.57 -18.70
N HIS A 347 9.95 -7.31 -18.09
CA HIS A 347 8.87 -6.57 -18.70
C HIS A 347 8.28 -5.53 -17.74
N PRO A 348 7.76 -4.41 -18.27
CA PRO A 348 7.06 -3.42 -17.46
C PRO A 348 5.72 -3.97 -16.98
N GLN A 349 5.39 -3.67 -15.73
CA GLN A 349 4.08 -3.93 -15.12
C GLN A 349 3.60 -2.70 -14.33
N ARG A 350 2.29 -2.61 -14.13
CA ARG A 350 1.65 -1.63 -13.25
C ARG A 350 1.39 -2.23 -11.86
N THR A 351 0.22 -2.81 -11.60
CA THR A 351 -0.12 -3.32 -10.25
C THR A 351 0.06 -4.82 -10.08
N PHE A 352 0.05 -5.60 -11.17
CA PHE A 352 0.21 -7.06 -11.08
C PHE A 352 0.83 -7.72 -12.31
N ALA A 353 1.34 -8.93 -12.08
CA ALA A 353 1.64 -9.94 -13.07
C ALA A 353 0.94 -11.26 -12.72
N ASP A 354 0.68 -12.11 -13.70
CA ASP A 354 -0.13 -13.31 -13.54
C ASP A 354 0.37 -14.48 -14.42
N VAL A 355 0.38 -15.68 -13.84
CA VAL A 355 0.58 -16.96 -14.54
C VAL A 355 -0.58 -17.88 -14.21
N ILE A 356 -1.04 -18.65 -15.20
CA ILE A 356 -2.17 -19.57 -15.08
C ILE A 356 -2.01 -20.76 -16.04
N ASP A 357 -2.45 -21.93 -15.61
CA ASP A 357 -2.77 -23.08 -16.45
C ASP A 357 -4.19 -23.61 -16.14
N GLU A 358 -4.51 -24.82 -16.58
CA GLU A 358 -5.84 -25.41 -16.37
C GLU A 358 -6.14 -25.81 -14.91
N TRP A 359 -5.13 -25.86 -14.03
CA TRP A 359 -5.24 -26.34 -12.65
C TRP A 359 -4.96 -25.25 -11.62
N ALA A 360 -3.98 -24.39 -11.86
CA ALA A 360 -3.47 -23.41 -10.91
C ALA A 360 -3.23 -22.05 -11.55
N GLY A 361 -3.37 -21.00 -10.74
CA GLY A 361 -2.98 -19.66 -11.11
C GLY A 361 -2.45 -18.86 -9.92
N LEU A 362 -1.52 -17.96 -10.20
CA LEU A 362 -0.94 -17.08 -9.21
C LEU A 362 -0.83 -15.67 -9.77
N THR A 363 -1.54 -14.74 -9.12
CA THR A 363 -1.36 -13.31 -9.35
C THR A 363 -0.38 -12.74 -8.33
N LEU A 364 0.70 -12.15 -8.83
CA LEU A 364 1.68 -11.39 -8.07
C LEU A 364 1.35 -9.90 -8.15
N ILE A 365 1.00 -9.32 -7.01
CA ILE A 365 0.66 -7.90 -6.86
C ILE A 365 1.87 -7.15 -6.33
N ASN A 366 2.08 -5.92 -6.78
CA ASN A 366 3.13 -5.05 -6.28
C ASN A 366 2.64 -3.62 -6.00
N ARG A 367 3.43 -2.84 -5.26
CA ARG A 367 3.28 -1.39 -5.13
C ARG A 367 4.57 -0.69 -5.56
N GLY A 368 4.56 -0.10 -6.76
CA GLY A 368 5.67 0.73 -7.25
C GLY A 368 6.89 -0.07 -7.71
N LEU A 369 6.73 -1.33 -8.10
CA LEU A 369 7.79 -2.21 -8.58
C LEU A 369 7.54 -2.58 -10.05
N PRO A 370 8.04 -1.75 -10.99
CA PRO A 370 7.60 -1.79 -12.38
C PRO A 370 8.23 -2.91 -13.21
N GLU A 371 9.21 -3.65 -12.70
CA GLU A 371 9.96 -4.67 -13.45
C GLU A 371 9.64 -6.08 -12.92
N VAL A 372 9.19 -6.97 -13.81
CA VAL A 372 8.91 -8.38 -13.53
C VAL A 372 9.42 -9.27 -14.65
N GLU A 373 9.78 -10.50 -14.32
CA GLU A 373 10.10 -11.56 -15.27
C GLU A 373 9.27 -12.80 -14.92
N ALA A 374 8.87 -13.57 -15.93
CA ALA A 374 8.36 -14.92 -15.76
C ALA A 374 9.31 -15.88 -16.46
N ARG A 375 9.70 -16.96 -15.77
CA ARG A 375 10.74 -17.89 -16.23
C ARG A 375 10.31 -19.33 -16.00
N ARG A 376 10.62 -20.21 -16.95
CA ARG A 376 10.45 -21.67 -16.79
C ARG A 376 11.38 -22.21 -15.71
N GLU A 377 10.85 -23.04 -14.82
CA GLU A 377 11.58 -23.84 -13.85
C GLU A 377 11.26 -25.33 -14.09
N PRO A 378 12.07 -26.29 -13.58
CA PRO A 378 11.83 -27.71 -13.82
C PRO A 378 10.42 -28.20 -13.45
N ASP A 379 9.82 -27.59 -12.41
CA ASP A 379 8.52 -27.97 -11.87
C ASP A 379 7.42 -26.90 -12.14
N GLY A 380 7.57 -26.08 -13.19
CA GLY A 380 6.57 -25.12 -13.63
C GLY A 380 7.14 -23.76 -14.04
N THR A 381 6.57 -22.68 -13.50
CA THR A 381 6.93 -21.30 -13.87
C THR A 381 7.18 -20.47 -12.61
N ALA A 382 8.24 -19.66 -12.59
CA ALA A 382 8.49 -18.69 -11.53
C ALA A 382 8.19 -17.27 -11.99
N LEU A 383 7.56 -16.48 -11.11
CA LEU A 383 7.49 -15.03 -11.22
C LEU A 383 8.63 -14.41 -10.40
N LEU A 384 9.40 -13.49 -11.00
CA LEU A 384 10.50 -12.78 -10.36
C LEU A 384 10.21 -11.28 -10.34
N LEU A 385 10.10 -10.71 -9.14
CA LEU A 385 9.89 -9.28 -8.92
C LEU A 385 11.21 -8.60 -8.60
N THR A 386 11.59 -7.60 -9.38
CA THR A 386 12.80 -6.80 -9.08
C THR A 386 12.53 -5.83 -7.93
N LEU A 387 13.32 -5.94 -6.86
CA LEU A 387 13.24 -5.06 -5.68
C LEU A 387 14.25 -3.92 -5.77
N LEU A 388 15.48 -4.24 -6.13
CA LEU A 388 16.56 -3.26 -6.31
C LEU A 388 17.33 -3.57 -7.58
N ARG A 389 17.66 -2.53 -8.34
CA ARG A 389 18.65 -2.57 -9.41
C ARG A 389 19.62 -1.41 -9.21
N CYS A 390 20.87 -1.75 -8.95
CA CYS A 390 21.88 -0.82 -8.44
C CYS A 390 23.00 -0.70 -9.46
N VAL A 391 23.18 0.49 -10.03
CA VAL A 391 24.18 0.76 -11.08
C VAL A 391 24.89 2.08 -10.81
N GLY A 392 26.07 2.28 -11.41
CA GLY A 392 26.92 3.45 -11.15
C GLY A 392 26.88 4.55 -12.21
N TRP A 393 26.09 4.41 -13.28
CA TRP A 393 26.20 5.25 -14.47
C TRP A 393 24.83 5.54 -15.08
N LEU A 394 24.63 6.76 -15.58
CA LEU A 394 23.45 7.14 -16.35
C LEU A 394 23.40 6.33 -17.64
N SER A 395 24.42 6.43 -18.48
CA SER A 395 24.53 5.61 -19.68
C SER A 395 25.93 5.07 -19.86
N ARG A 396 26.03 3.91 -20.50
CA ARG A 396 27.29 3.28 -20.91
C ARG A 396 27.21 2.77 -22.35
N ASP A 397 28.37 2.61 -22.96
CA ASP A 397 28.60 2.11 -24.33
C ASP A 397 29.44 0.82 -24.36
N ASP A 398 29.96 0.36 -23.22
CA ASP A 398 30.79 -0.84 -23.08
C ASP A 398 29.97 -2.09 -22.69
N MET A 399 28.78 -2.25 -23.28
CA MET A 399 27.83 -3.32 -22.94
C MET A 399 27.30 -4.04 -24.19
N PRO A 400 27.18 -5.38 -24.18
CA PRO A 400 26.70 -6.14 -25.34
C PRO A 400 25.19 -6.05 -25.59
N VAL A 401 24.41 -5.61 -24.59
CA VAL A 401 22.93 -5.57 -24.68
C VAL A 401 22.40 -4.41 -25.52
N ARG A 402 23.22 -3.36 -25.71
CA ARG A 402 22.86 -2.15 -26.46
C ARG A 402 24.14 -1.48 -26.98
N PRO A 403 24.32 -1.30 -28.31
CA PRO A 403 25.45 -0.55 -28.86
C PRO A 403 25.38 0.94 -28.52
N GLY A 404 26.49 1.52 -28.10
CA GLY A 404 26.61 2.96 -27.86
C GLY A 404 25.84 3.45 -26.62
N HIS A 405 25.64 4.76 -26.53
CA HIS A 405 24.98 5.43 -25.40
C HIS A 405 23.49 5.72 -25.66
N ALA A 406 22.65 5.58 -24.64
CA ALA A 406 21.23 5.98 -24.65
C ALA A 406 21.06 7.41 -24.10
N GLY A 407 22.10 7.93 -23.43
CA GLY A 407 22.17 9.26 -22.90
C GLY A 407 23.61 9.61 -22.50
N PRO A 408 23.85 10.73 -21.79
CA PRO A 408 25.19 11.13 -21.38
C PRO A 408 25.89 10.07 -20.53
N GLY A 409 27.17 9.78 -20.82
CA GLY A 409 28.02 8.87 -20.06
C GLY A 409 28.50 9.47 -18.74
N ILE A 410 27.59 9.66 -17.78
CA ILE A 410 27.86 10.35 -16.51
C ILE A 410 27.76 9.36 -15.33
N PRO A 411 28.72 9.37 -14.38
CA PRO A 411 28.62 8.56 -13.17
C PRO A 411 27.49 9.08 -12.25
N LEU A 412 26.70 8.15 -11.70
CA LEU A 412 25.58 8.42 -10.79
C LEU A 412 25.75 7.61 -9.50
N LEU A 413 26.41 8.18 -8.50
CA LEU A 413 26.67 7.48 -7.23
C LEU A 413 25.36 7.12 -6.49
N GLY A 414 24.33 7.96 -6.60
CA GLY A 414 23.02 7.71 -5.98
C GLY A 414 22.23 6.54 -6.60
N ALA A 415 22.51 6.19 -7.86
CA ALA A 415 21.84 5.07 -8.55
C ALA A 415 22.27 3.68 -8.05
N GLN A 416 23.21 3.64 -7.10
CA GLN A 416 23.59 2.42 -6.38
C GLN A 416 22.60 2.03 -5.28
N CYS A 417 21.64 2.90 -4.96
CA CYS A 417 20.53 2.61 -4.04
C CYS A 417 21.01 2.02 -2.70
N LEU A 418 22.06 2.59 -2.10
CA LEU A 418 22.56 2.16 -0.80
C LEU A 418 21.60 2.59 0.32
N GLY A 419 21.54 1.82 1.41
CA GLY A 419 20.71 2.10 2.58
C GLY A 419 19.45 1.24 2.66
N ALA A 420 18.50 1.66 3.51
CA ALA A 420 17.30 0.89 3.81
C ALA A 420 16.15 1.20 2.84
N TYR A 421 15.52 0.16 2.31
CA TYR A 421 14.34 0.24 1.45
C TYR A 421 13.29 -0.75 1.93
N THR A 422 12.02 -0.37 1.87
CA THR A 422 10.88 -1.24 2.19
C THR A 422 10.01 -1.40 0.96
N PHE A 423 9.69 -2.64 0.65
CA PHE A 423 8.93 -3.06 -0.52
C PHE A 423 7.65 -3.74 -0.10
N HIS A 424 6.58 -3.50 -0.86
CA HIS A 424 5.26 -4.07 -0.61
C HIS A 424 4.78 -4.83 -1.83
N TYR A 425 4.44 -6.10 -1.64
CA TYR A 425 3.89 -6.96 -2.67
C TYR A 425 2.94 -7.98 -2.02
N ALA A 426 2.15 -8.67 -2.83
CA ALA A 426 1.17 -9.63 -2.37
C ALA A 426 0.99 -10.78 -3.35
N LEU A 427 0.50 -11.92 -2.85
CA LEU A 427 0.14 -13.08 -3.65
C LEU A 427 -1.35 -13.37 -3.51
N VAL A 428 -1.98 -13.68 -4.64
CA VAL A 428 -3.36 -14.17 -4.70
C VAL A 428 -3.35 -15.45 -5.53
N PRO A 429 -3.26 -16.64 -4.91
CA PRO A 429 -3.46 -17.90 -5.61
C PRO A 429 -4.94 -18.11 -5.90
N TYR A 430 -5.22 -18.80 -7.00
CA TYR A 430 -6.55 -19.20 -7.41
C TYR A 430 -6.48 -20.52 -8.21
N GLY A 431 -7.64 -21.15 -8.41
CA GLY A 431 -7.73 -22.37 -9.23
C GLY A 431 -7.74 -22.03 -10.72
N GLY A 432 -7.17 -22.90 -11.54
CA GLY A 432 -7.19 -22.73 -13.00
C GLY A 432 -8.62 -22.77 -13.55
N ASP A 433 -8.86 -21.99 -14.60
CA ASP A 433 -10.06 -22.06 -15.45
C ASP A 433 -9.63 -21.69 -16.88
N ARG A 434 -9.91 -22.57 -17.84
CA ARG A 434 -9.61 -22.33 -19.25
C ARG A 434 -10.60 -21.37 -19.91
N GLU A 435 -11.81 -21.22 -19.36
CA GLU A 435 -12.87 -20.41 -19.97
C GLU A 435 -12.81 -18.95 -19.51
N THR A 436 -12.50 -18.69 -18.25
CA THR A 436 -12.35 -17.33 -17.71
C THR A 436 -10.89 -17.06 -17.34
N PRO A 437 -10.24 -16.01 -17.88
CA PRO A 437 -8.91 -15.62 -17.44
C PRO A 437 -8.92 -15.37 -15.92
N GLY A 438 -8.29 -16.25 -15.14
CA GLY A 438 -8.48 -16.25 -13.69
C GLY A 438 -7.98 -14.98 -12.99
N TRP A 439 -7.09 -14.20 -13.63
CA TRP A 439 -6.73 -12.86 -13.19
C TRP A 439 -7.92 -11.88 -13.11
N LEU A 440 -9.02 -12.10 -13.86
CA LEU A 440 -10.25 -11.31 -13.73
C LEU A 440 -10.88 -11.43 -12.32
N SER A 441 -10.61 -12.53 -11.62
CA SER A 441 -11.09 -12.74 -10.25
C SER A 441 -10.16 -12.15 -9.19
N THR A 442 -8.89 -11.88 -9.53
CA THR A 442 -7.85 -11.46 -8.58
C THR A 442 -7.42 -10.01 -8.73
N PHE A 443 -7.55 -9.39 -9.90
CA PHE A 443 -7.14 -8.00 -10.11
C PHE A 443 -7.81 -6.98 -9.16
N PRO A 444 -9.06 -7.17 -8.66
CA PRO A 444 -9.61 -6.25 -7.67
C PRO A 444 -8.76 -6.20 -6.39
N GLN A 445 -8.09 -7.31 -6.03
CA GLN A 445 -7.13 -7.33 -4.92
C GLN A 445 -5.88 -6.50 -5.23
N ALA A 446 -5.43 -6.44 -6.50
CA ALA A 446 -4.30 -5.61 -6.91
C ALA A 446 -4.60 -4.12 -6.71
N TYR A 447 -5.83 -3.69 -7.05
CA TYR A 447 -6.28 -2.32 -6.83
C TYR A 447 -6.54 -2.01 -5.37
N ALA A 448 -7.16 -2.94 -4.63
CA ALA A 448 -7.34 -2.83 -3.19
C ALA A 448 -6.00 -2.66 -2.46
N PHE A 449 -4.97 -3.43 -2.86
CA PHE A 449 -3.63 -3.34 -2.30
C PHE A 449 -2.95 -2.00 -2.60
N ASN A 450 -3.15 -1.44 -3.79
CA ASN A 450 -2.55 -0.15 -4.18
C ASN A 450 -3.33 1.07 -3.67
N ALA A 451 -4.62 0.92 -3.34
CA ALA A 451 -5.48 1.95 -2.79
C ALA A 451 -6.13 1.44 -1.48
N PRO A 452 -5.41 1.43 -0.35
CA PRO A 452 -5.93 0.94 0.92
C PRO A 452 -7.12 1.79 1.41
N MET A 453 -8.04 1.15 2.13
CA MET A 453 -9.15 1.84 2.79
C MET A 453 -8.62 2.85 3.80
N ARG A 454 -9.32 3.99 3.94
CA ARG A 454 -8.94 5.07 4.85
C ARG A 454 -10.00 5.25 5.92
N ALA A 455 -9.58 5.30 7.18
CA ALA A 455 -10.47 5.58 8.29
C ALA A 455 -10.34 7.02 8.78
N VAL A 456 -11.46 7.66 9.07
CA VAL A 456 -11.53 8.99 9.68
C VAL A 456 -12.39 8.91 10.92
N VAL A 457 -11.88 9.43 12.04
CA VAL A 457 -12.64 9.56 13.28
C VAL A 457 -13.42 10.86 13.22
N ALA A 458 -14.73 10.80 13.44
CA ALA A 458 -15.60 11.96 13.47
C ALA A 458 -16.17 12.20 14.88
N ALA A 459 -16.60 13.43 15.14
CA ALA A 459 -17.46 13.72 16.29
C ALA A 459 -18.88 13.22 16.00
N PRO A 460 -19.64 12.72 17.00
CA PRO A 460 -21.05 12.42 16.80
C PRO A 460 -21.85 13.69 16.45
N HIS A 461 -22.59 13.67 15.35
CA HIS A 461 -23.51 14.73 14.95
C HIS A 461 -24.65 14.16 14.09
N ALA A 462 -25.75 14.91 13.97
CA ALA A 462 -26.76 14.61 12.96
C ALA A 462 -26.22 14.96 11.56
N GLY A 463 -26.69 14.27 10.52
CA GLY A 463 -26.29 14.54 9.14
C GLY A 463 -27.28 13.93 8.16
N PRO A 464 -27.32 14.44 6.90
CA PRO A 464 -28.27 13.97 5.90
C PRO A 464 -27.86 12.65 5.22
N LEU A 465 -26.60 12.24 5.37
CA LEU A 465 -26.08 11.03 4.73
C LEU A 465 -26.28 9.80 5.62
N PRO A 466 -26.57 8.62 5.03
CA PRO A 466 -26.70 7.37 5.77
C PRO A 466 -25.34 6.90 6.34
N ALA A 467 -25.38 5.91 7.24
CA ALA A 467 -24.18 5.34 7.85
C ALA A 467 -23.28 4.57 6.86
N ALA A 468 -23.84 4.11 5.74
CA ALA A 468 -23.10 3.49 4.64
C ALA A 468 -23.73 3.89 3.30
N MET A 469 -22.90 4.17 2.30
CA MET A 469 -23.34 4.45 0.93
C MET A 469 -22.19 4.30 -0.07
N SER A 470 -22.55 4.16 -1.35
CA SER A 470 -21.64 4.38 -2.46
C SER A 470 -21.93 5.75 -3.13
N PHE A 471 -20.87 6.44 -3.55
CA PHE A 471 -21.00 7.63 -4.38
C PHE A 471 -21.16 7.27 -5.85
N VAL A 472 -20.40 6.27 -6.31
CA VAL A 472 -20.39 5.77 -7.69
C VAL A 472 -20.40 4.26 -7.66
N GLU A 473 -21.43 3.65 -8.23
CA GLU A 473 -21.48 2.21 -8.41
C GLU A 473 -21.31 1.85 -9.88
N VAL A 474 -20.45 0.88 -10.13
CA VAL A 474 -20.23 0.33 -11.46
C VAL A 474 -20.40 -1.18 -11.41
N SER A 475 -21.03 -1.74 -12.44
CA SER A 475 -21.14 -3.18 -12.63
C SER A 475 -21.09 -3.52 -14.13
N PRO A 476 -20.61 -4.71 -14.51
CA PRO A 476 -20.02 -5.75 -13.67
C PRO A 476 -18.61 -5.39 -13.18
N THR A 477 -18.01 -6.22 -12.32
CA THR A 477 -16.68 -6.01 -11.72
C THR A 477 -15.56 -5.81 -12.75
N SER A 478 -15.72 -6.31 -13.99
CA SER A 478 -14.76 -6.10 -15.07
C SER A 478 -14.72 -4.65 -15.59
N VAL A 479 -15.63 -3.77 -15.15
CA VAL A 479 -15.61 -2.35 -15.47
C VAL A 479 -15.09 -1.58 -14.27
N VAL A 480 -13.99 -0.88 -14.47
CA VAL A 480 -13.21 -0.25 -13.40
C VAL A 480 -13.29 1.26 -13.51
N VAL A 481 -13.54 1.94 -12.41
CA VAL A 481 -13.42 3.40 -12.34
C VAL A 481 -11.95 3.77 -12.13
N SER A 482 -11.38 4.46 -13.12
CA SER A 482 -10.01 4.98 -13.08
C SER A 482 -9.91 6.42 -12.57
N ALA A 483 -10.99 7.20 -12.63
CA ALA A 483 -11.02 8.57 -12.16
C ALA A 483 -12.43 9.01 -11.75
N ILE A 484 -12.51 9.74 -10.64
CA ILE A 484 -13.66 10.53 -10.22
C ILE A 484 -13.14 11.92 -9.87
N LYS A 485 -13.58 12.95 -10.60
CA LYS A 485 -13.15 14.34 -10.34
C LYS A 485 -14.21 15.35 -10.76
N LEU A 486 -14.07 16.59 -10.34
CA LEU A 486 -14.84 17.70 -10.91
C LEU A 486 -14.43 17.94 -12.36
N ALA A 487 -15.38 18.38 -13.21
CA ALA A 487 -15.05 18.85 -14.55
C ALA A 487 -14.10 20.05 -14.50
N GLU A 488 -13.15 20.16 -15.43
CA GLU A 488 -12.19 21.29 -15.44
C GLU A 488 -12.88 22.64 -15.64
N GLU A 489 -13.98 22.66 -16.41
CA GLU A 489 -14.81 23.85 -16.64
C GLU A 489 -15.71 24.20 -15.43
N GLY A 490 -15.68 23.40 -14.36
CA GLY A 490 -16.33 23.67 -13.08
C GLY A 490 -17.78 23.21 -12.94
N ASP A 491 -18.47 22.88 -14.05
CA ASP A 491 -19.83 22.33 -14.01
C ASP A 491 -19.83 20.82 -14.22
N GLY A 492 -20.18 20.09 -13.16
CA GLY A 492 -20.39 18.66 -13.18
C GLY A 492 -19.24 17.80 -12.64
N LEU A 493 -19.43 16.49 -12.73
CA LEU A 493 -18.50 15.44 -12.31
C LEU A 493 -18.07 14.60 -13.52
N ILE A 494 -16.81 14.22 -13.54
CA ILE A 494 -16.22 13.31 -14.51
C ILE A 494 -15.99 11.96 -13.84
N VAL A 495 -16.56 10.91 -14.40
CA VAL A 495 -16.27 9.52 -14.05
C VAL A 495 -15.65 8.85 -15.26
N ARG A 496 -14.40 8.41 -15.13
CA ARG A 496 -13.71 7.65 -16.18
C ARG A 496 -13.67 6.19 -15.82
N ILE A 497 -14.26 5.37 -16.67
CA ILE A 497 -14.31 3.92 -16.53
C ILE A 497 -13.53 3.25 -17.66
N TRP A 498 -13.17 1.99 -17.46
CA TRP A 498 -12.68 1.17 -18.55
C TRP A 498 -13.09 -0.29 -18.38
N ASN A 499 -13.32 -0.96 -19.51
CA ASN A 499 -13.58 -2.39 -19.55
C ASN A 499 -12.26 -3.16 -19.53
N VAL A 500 -11.98 -3.86 -18.44
CA VAL A 500 -10.78 -4.67 -18.26
C VAL A 500 -10.84 -5.96 -19.09
N ALA A 501 -12.04 -6.46 -19.38
CA ALA A 501 -12.21 -7.74 -20.04
C ALA A 501 -11.82 -7.70 -21.53
N PRO A 502 -11.38 -8.85 -22.10
CA PRO A 502 -11.10 -8.99 -23.52
C PRO A 502 -12.39 -9.11 -24.38
N ALA A 503 -13.57 -9.04 -23.76
CA ALA A 503 -14.87 -9.14 -24.42
C ALA A 503 -15.69 -7.86 -24.22
N PRO A 504 -16.67 -7.55 -25.09
CA PRO A 504 -17.63 -6.47 -24.85
C PRO A 504 -18.42 -6.72 -23.56
N VAL A 505 -18.81 -5.62 -22.88
CA VAL A 505 -19.55 -5.66 -21.62
C VAL A 505 -20.68 -4.65 -21.64
N GLU A 506 -21.87 -5.08 -21.25
CA GLU A 506 -22.96 -4.19 -20.85
C GLU A 506 -22.75 -3.80 -19.39
N ALA A 507 -22.59 -2.51 -19.15
CA ALA A 507 -22.27 -1.94 -17.87
C ALA A 507 -23.40 -1.04 -17.36
N ARG A 508 -23.46 -0.90 -16.04
CA ARG A 508 -24.36 0.01 -15.36
C ARG A 508 -23.54 0.93 -14.47
N LEU A 509 -23.69 2.22 -14.66
CA LEU A 509 -23.06 3.26 -13.86
C LEU A 509 -24.14 4.02 -13.09
N ARG A 510 -24.10 4.00 -11.76
CA ARG A 510 -25.03 4.72 -10.90
C ARG A 510 -24.28 5.80 -10.14
N PHE A 511 -24.78 7.03 -10.19
CA PHE A 511 -24.26 8.15 -9.42
C PHE A 511 -25.29 8.55 -8.36
N SER A 512 -24.88 8.64 -7.09
CA SER A 512 -25.85 8.83 -5.99
C SER A 512 -26.29 10.26 -5.76
N GLN A 513 -25.61 11.26 -6.36
CA GLN A 513 -26.10 12.64 -6.34
C GLN A 513 -27.01 12.90 -7.54
N PRO A 514 -28.02 13.78 -7.39
CA PRO A 514 -28.80 14.25 -8.53
C PRO A 514 -27.92 14.90 -9.60
N PHE A 515 -28.27 14.68 -10.86
CA PHE A 515 -27.68 15.31 -12.03
C PHE A 515 -28.79 15.66 -13.02
N SER A 516 -28.59 16.73 -13.80
CA SER A 516 -29.57 17.19 -14.79
C SER A 516 -29.43 16.41 -16.11
N ARG A 517 -28.20 16.14 -16.54
CA ARG A 517 -27.86 15.41 -17.76
C ARG A 517 -26.59 14.59 -17.58
N ALA A 518 -26.45 13.55 -18.39
CA ALA A 518 -25.24 12.74 -18.46
C ALA A 518 -24.79 12.61 -19.92
N PHE A 519 -23.49 12.68 -20.17
CA PHE A 519 -22.92 12.56 -21.50
C PHE A 519 -21.76 11.59 -21.51
N VAL A 520 -21.61 10.84 -22.60
CA VAL A 520 -20.28 10.34 -22.98
C VAL A 520 -19.44 11.55 -23.35
N ALA A 521 -18.17 11.53 -22.93
CA ALA A 521 -17.21 12.58 -23.22
C ALA A 521 -15.89 11.98 -23.72
N ASP A 522 -15.13 12.79 -24.45
CA ASP A 522 -13.74 12.46 -24.78
C ASP A 522 -12.81 12.59 -23.56
N LEU A 523 -11.52 12.29 -23.73
CA LEU A 523 -10.57 12.37 -22.62
C LEU A 523 -10.32 13.81 -22.14
N ASN A 524 -10.68 14.82 -22.94
CA ASN A 524 -10.65 16.26 -22.63
C ASN A 524 -12.01 16.77 -22.10
N GLU A 525 -12.91 15.86 -21.70
CA GLU A 525 -14.19 16.17 -21.04
C GLU A 525 -15.22 16.86 -21.94
N ARG A 526 -15.00 16.83 -23.27
CA ARG A 526 -15.92 17.39 -24.25
C ARG A 526 -17.07 16.40 -24.49
N PRO A 527 -18.33 16.79 -24.23
CA PRO A 527 -19.48 15.90 -24.42
C PRO A 527 -19.68 15.57 -25.90
N ASN A 528 -20.10 14.34 -26.20
CA ASN A 528 -20.36 13.89 -27.57
C ASN A 528 -21.73 13.23 -27.78
N GLU A 529 -22.21 12.45 -26.81
CA GLU A 529 -23.45 11.69 -26.86
C GLU A 529 -24.18 11.82 -25.52
N GLU A 530 -25.43 12.26 -25.54
CA GLU A 530 -26.26 12.33 -24.34
C GLU A 530 -26.76 10.94 -23.96
N LEU A 531 -26.65 10.61 -22.68
CA LEU A 531 -27.03 9.33 -22.11
C LEU A 531 -28.40 9.44 -21.43
N SER A 532 -29.22 8.40 -21.59
CA SER A 532 -30.54 8.30 -20.98
C SER A 532 -30.47 7.47 -19.68
N PRO A 533 -30.43 8.10 -18.49
CA PRO A 533 -30.53 7.37 -17.23
C PRO A 533 -31.92 6.76 -17.05
N ASP A 534 -32.00 5.67 -16.29
CA ASP A 534 -33.28 5.10 -15.85
C ASP A 534 -33.87 5.83 -14.62
N ALA A 535 -35.01 5.34 -14.13
CA ALA A 535 -35.73 5.94 -13.00
C ALA A 535 -34.94 5.94 -11.67
N ASP A 536 -33.88 5.11 -11.56
CA ASP A 536 -33.04 4.96 -10.37
C ASP A 536 -31.67 5.67 -10.53
N ASN A 537 -31.55 6.58 -11.51
CA ASN A 537 -30.32 7.27 -11.89
C ASN A 537 -29.20 6.33 -12.34
N VAL A 538 -29.54 5.18 -12.93
CA VAL A 538 -28.57 4.26 -13.52
C VAL A 538 -28.41 4.58 -15.00
N VAL A 539 -27.16 4.76 -15.41
CA VAL A 539 -26.77 5.00 -16.79
C VAL A 539 -26.29 3.67 -17.41
N PRO A 540 -27.05 3.08 -18.36
CA PRO A 540 -26.60 1.90 -19.10
C PRO A 540 -25.52 2.28 -20.11
N LEU A 541 -24.47 1.48 -20.21
CA LEU A 541 -23.30 1.74 -21.06
C LEU A 541 -22.88 0.45 -21.75
N SER A 542 -22.63 0.48 -23.06
CA SER A 542 -22.05 -0.65 -23.78
C SER A 542 -20.58 -0.37 -24.07
N LEU A 543 -19.68 -1.18 -23.49
CA LEU A 543 -18.24 -1.03 -23.66
C LEU A 543 -17.68 -2.13 -24.56
N ARG A 544 -16.91 -1.73 -25.56
CA ARG A 544 -16.07 -2.65 -26.35
C ARG A 544 -14.96 -3.24 -25.47
N PRO A 545 -14.28 -4.33 -25.90
CA PRO A 545 -13.09 -4.83 -25.21
C PRO A 545 -12.08 -3.72 -24.98
N ARG A 546 -11.55 -3.62 -23.75
CA ARG A 546 -10.47 -2.67 -23.40
C ARG A 546 -10.84 -1.19 -23.60
N GLN A 547 -12.12 -0.86 -23.78
CA GLN A 547 -12.54 0.51 -24.03
C GLN A 547 -12.42 1.35 -22.75
N ILE A 548 -11.78 2.51 -22.89
CA ILE A 548 -11.85 3.61 -21.93
C ILE A 548 -13.05 4.48 -22.31
N MET A 549 -13.90 4.80 -21.33
CA MET A 549 -15.06 5.67 -21.51
C MET A 549 -15.08 6.72 -20.41
N THR A 550 -15.35 7.97 -20.79
CA THR A 550 -15.54 9.06 -19.83
C THR A 550 -17.02 9.44 -19.84
N VAL A 551 -17.61 9.52 -18.65
CA VAL A 551 -18.99 10.00 -18.46
C VAL A 551 -18.95 11.32 -17.69
N ARG A 552 -19.58 12.35 -18.24
CA ARG A 552 -19.75 13.67 -17.63
C ARG A 552 -21.19 13.77 -17.09
N PHE A 553 -21.32 14.03 -15.80
CA PHE A 553 -22.60 14.31 -15.14
C PHE A 553 -22.71 15.81 -14.87
N GLU A 554 -23.68 16.49 -15.47
CA GLU A 554 -23.95 17.92 -15.26
C GLU A 554 -24.93 18.13 -14.09
N ARG A 555 -24.79 19.24 -13.35
CA ARG A 555 -25.64 19.50 -12.18
C ARG A 555 -26.96 20.18 -12.52
#